data_AF-A0A918IZI2-F1
#
_entry.id   AF-A0A918IZI2-F1
#
_cell.length_a   1.000
_cell.length_b   1.000
_cell.length_c   1.000
_cell.angle_alpha   90.00
_cell.angle_beta   90.00
_cell.angle_gamma   90.00
#
_symmetry.space_group_name_H-M   'P 1'
#
loop_
_entity.id
_entity.type
_entity.pdbx_description
1 polymer ?
#
loop_
_entity_poly.entity_id
_entity_poly.type
_entity_poly.pdbx_seq_one_letter_code
_entity_poly.pdbx_strand_id
1 'polypeptide(L)' 'MHEAAGRFFDRAVLAGRANAPDSPTLTQHEAVLDALGPLGAPIAAGIECGHVAPYLPLVNGARGRVVHTAARSAIVQTLD' A
#
# COMPACT_ATOMS: atom_id res chain seq x y z
N MET A 1 9.77 -22.10 -16.60
CA MET A 1 9.68 -20.63 -16.40
C MET A 1 8.19 -20.30 -16.38
N HIS A 2 7.60 -20.20 -15.18
CA HIS A 2 6.17 -19.92 -15.02
C HIS A 2 6.02 -18.40 -14.96
N GLU A 3 5.48 -17.79 -16.02
CA GLU A 3 5.05 -16.39 -15.92
C GLU A 3 3.94 -16.32 -14.87
N ALA A 4 4.18 -15.58 -13.79
CA ALA A 4 3.13 -15.24 -12.85
C ALA A 4 2.16 -14.30 -13.59
N ALA A 5 0.98 -14.79 -13.94
CA ALA A 5 -0.09 -13.98 -14.51
C ALA A 5 -0.43 -12.85 -13.54
N GLY A 6 -0.09 -11.61 -13.91
CA GLY A 6 -0.40 -10.42 -13.11
C GLY A 6 -1.90 -10.18 -13.02
N ARG A 7 -2.40 -9.75 -11.87
CA ARG A 7 -3.79 -9.29 -11.69
C ARG A 7 -3.82 -7.77 -11.76
N PHE A 8 -4.79 -7.22 -12.48
CA PHE A 8 -5.03 -5.78 -12.55
C PHE A 8 -6.25 -5.41 -11.71
N PHE A 9 -6.21 -4.25 -11.06
CA PHE A 9 -7.26 -3.76 -10.19
C PHE A 9 -7.48 -2.27 -10.44
N ASP A 10 -8.73 -1.81 -10.41
CA ASP A 10 -9.09 -0.41 -10.70
C ASP A 10 -8.87 0.52 -9.50
N ARG A 11 -8.80 -0.04 -8.29
CA ARG A 11 -8.50 0.67 -7.04
C ARG A 11 -7.63 -0.16 -6.12
N ALA A 12 -6.84 0.49 -5.29
CA ALA A 12 -6.00 -0.12 -4.26
C ALA A 12 -5.90 0.80 -3.04
N VAL A 13 -5.50 0.23 -1.91
CA VAL A 13 -5.24 0.95 -0.66
C VAL A 13 -3.75 0.95 -0.36
N LEU A 14 -3.19 2.12 -0.08
CA LEU A 14 -1.82 2.31 0.38
C LEU A 14 -1.85 2.64 1.87
N ALA A 15 -1.31 1.74 2.70
CA ALA A 15 -1.20 1.96 4.13
C ALA A 15 0.24 2.38 4.48
N GLY A 16 0.37 3.57 5.05
CA GLY A 16 1.66 4.11 5.48
C GLY A 16 2.29 3.26 6.59
N ARG A 17 3.62 3.32 6.71
CA ARG A 17 4.33 2.68 7.81
C ARG A 17 3.99 3.36 9.15
N ALA A 18 3.93 2.57 10.22
CA ALA A 18 3.78 3.05 11.59
C ALA A 18 4.98 2.61 12.44
N ASN A 19 5.40 3.45 13.38
CA ASN A 19 6.37 3.08 14.43
C ASN A 19 5.66 2.75 15.76
N ALA A 20 4.33 2.78 15.79
CA ALA A 20 3.58 2.41 16.97
C ALA A 20 3.82 0.93 17.29
N PRO A 21 3.96 0.56 18.58
CA PRO A 21 4.07 -0.85 18.95
C PRO A 21 2.79 -1.60 18.58
N ASP A 22 2.89 -2.92 18.53
CA ASP A 22 1.72 -3.78 18.43
C ASP A 22 0.80 -3.58 19.64
N SER A 23 -0.49 -3.83 19.43
CA SER A 23 -1.46 -3.91 20.53
C SER A 23 -1.42 -5.29 21.19
N PRO A 24 -2.01 -5.48 22.38
CA PRO A 24 -2.06 -6.80 23.02
C PRO A 24 -2.77 -7.88 22.19
N THR A 25 -3.60 -7.49 21.22
CA THR A 25 -4.43 -8.43 20.45
C THR A 25 -4.12 -8.46 18.96
N LEU A 26 -3.48 -7.42 18.42
CA LEU A 26 -3.19 -7.29 17.00
C LEU A 26 -1.82 -6.66 16.79
N THR A 27 -1.05 -7.26 15.89
CA THR A 27 0.08 -6.59 15.25
C THR A 27 -0.40 -5.42 14.38
N GLN A 28 0.50 -4.49 14.06
CA GLN A 28 0.18 -3.40 13.12
C GLN A 28 -0.30 -3.92 11.75
N HIS A 29 0.27 -5.04 11.28
CA HIS A 29 -0.13 -5.68 10.03
C HIS A 29 -1.56 -6.24 10.11
N GLU A 30 -1.88 -6.95 11.19
CA GLU A 30 -3.22 -7.50 11.42
C GLU A 30 -4.26 -6.39 11.58
N ALA A 31 -3.93 -5.30 12.27
CA ALA A 31 -4.83 -4.16 12.40
C ALA A 31 -5.18 -3.52 11.05
N VAL A 32 -4.22 -3.43 10.12
CA VAL A 32 -4.47 -2.95 8.75
C VAL A 32 -5.40 -3.92 8.00
N LEU A 33 -5.14 -5.23 8.10
CA LEU A 33 -5.97 -6.23 7.42
C LEU A 33 -7.39 -6.30 7.99
N ASP A 34 -7.55 -6.22 9.31
CA ASP A 34 -8.85 -6.19 9.99
C ASP A 34 -9.67 -4.97 9.56
N ALA A 35 -9.06 -3.79 9.57
CA ALA A 35 -9.76 -2.54 9.24
C ALA A 35 -10.08 -2.39 7.74
N LEU A 36 -9.16 -2.79 6.86
CA LEU A 36 -9.25 -2.47 5.42
C LEU A 36 -9.62 -3.68 4.55
N GLY A 37 -9.48 -4.91 5.07
CA GLY A 37 -9.84 -6.15 4.36
C GLY A 37 -11.26 -6.18 3.81
N PRO A 38 -12.29 -5.71 4.56
CA PRO A 38 -13.67 -5.66 4.06
C PRO A 38 -13.87 -4.79 2.81
N LEU A 39 -12.92 -3.92 2.46
CA LEU A 39 -13.01 -3.10 1.25
C LEU A 39 -12.85 -3.91 -0.03
N GLY A 40 -12.32 -5.14 0.03
CA GLY A 40 -12.12 -6.01 -1.13
C GLY A 40 -11.14 -5.49 -2.18
N ALA A 41 -10.36 -4.45 -1.84
CA ALA A 41 -9.31 -3.90 -2.70
C ALA A 41 -7.93 -4.43 -2.25
N PRO A 42 -6.96 -4.56 -3.17
CA PRO A 42 -5.58 -4.86 -2.79
C PRO A 42 -5.04 -3.81 -1.82
N ILE A 43 -4.31 -4.27 -0.81
CA ILE A 43 -3.67 -3.42 0.19
C ILE A 43 -2.16 -3.58 0.04
N ALA A 44 -1.45 -2.47 -0.16
CA ALA A 44 0.00 -2.41 -0.02
C ALA A 44 0.33 -1.63 1.26
N ALA A 45 0.91 -2.32 2.23
CA ALA A 45 1.25 -1.76 3.53
C ALA A 45 2.73 -1.40 3.64
N GLY A 46 3.08 -0.64 4.68
CA GLY A 46 4.46 -0.22 4.92
C GLY A 46 4.94 0.84 3.93
N ILE A 47 4.03 1.56 3.28
CA ILE A 47 4.38 2.62 2.35
C ILE A 47 5.10 3.72 3.13
N GLU A 48 6.19 4.23 2.57
CA GLU A 48 6.98 5.28 3.19
C GLU A 48 6.31 6.65 2.99
N CYS A 49 5.03 6.76 3.29
CA CYS A 49 4.26 7.99 3.25
C CYS A 49 3.73 8.33 4.64
N GLY A 50 3.59 9.62 4.94
CA GLY A 50 3.06 10.11 6.22
C GLY A 50 4.15 10.57 7.17
N HIS A 51 3.92 10.39 8.47
CA HIS A 51 4.73 11.03 9.53
C HIS A 51 6.09 10.37 9.77
N VAL A 52 6.35 9.20 9.19
CA VAL A 52 7.53 8.42 9.54
C VAL A 52 8.47 8.32 8.33
N ALA A 53 9.68 8.86 8.44
CA ALA A 53 10.63 9.04 7.32
C ALA A 53 11.16 7.71 6.74
N PRO A 54 11.29 7.53 5.41
CA PRO A 54 11.29 8.59 4.42
C PRO A 54 9.88 8.98 4.00
N TYR A 55 9.77 10.17 3.38
CA TYR A 55 8.49 10.84 3.10
C TYR A 55 8.21 10.86 1.60
N LEU A 56 7.82 9.71 1.05
CA LEU A 56 7.36 9.58 -0.33
C LEU A 56 6.20 10.58 -0.55
N PRO A 57 6.39 11.64 -1.36
CA PRO A 57 5.35 12.61 -1.60
C PRO A 57 4.26 11.96 -2.46
N LEU A 58 3.01 12.14 -2.03
CA LEU A 58 1.83 11.70 -2.77
C LEU A 58 0.89 12.88 -2.96
N VAL A 59 0.46 13.10 -4.19
CA VAL A 59 -0.49 14.17 -4.53
C VAL A 59 -1.91 13.63 -4.41
N ASN A 60 -2.69 14.17 -3.48
CA ASN A 60 -4.10 13.83 -3.34
C ASN A 60 -4.87 14.21 -4.61
N GLY A 61 -5.75 13.33 -5.08
CA GLY A 61 -6.55 13.54 -6.29
C GLY A 61 -5.84 13.16 -7.60
N ALA A 62 -4.52 12.98 -7.60
CA ALA A 62 -3.81 12.52 -8.79
C ALA A 62 -4.04 11.03 -9.06
N ARG A 63 -4.22 10.67 -10.34
CA ARG A 63 -4.38 9.26 -10.75
C ARG A 63 -3.08 8.49 -10.54
N GLY A 64 -3.11 7.50 -9.64
CA GLY A 64 -1.95 6.68 -9.28
C GLY A 64 -1.98 5.28 -9.92
N ARG A 65 -0.82 4.81 -10.39
CA ARG A 65 -0.59 3.41 -10.77
C ARG A 65 0.46 2.79 -9.85
N VAL A 66 0.06 1.76 -9.11
CA VAL A 66 0.93 0.99 -8.22
C VAL A 66 1.33 -0.31 -8.91
N VAL A 67 2.63 -0.60 -8.89
CA VAL A 67 3.19 -1.87 -9.35
C VAL A 67 3.95 -2.48 -8.19
N HIS A 68 3.57 -3.69 -7.80
CA HIS A 68 4.33 -4.49 -6.85
C HIS A 68 4.58 -5.86 -7.47
N THR A 69 5.85 -6.24 -7.55
CA THR A 69 6.34 -7.50 -8.11
C THR A 69 7.49 -7.99 -7.24
N ALA A 70 7.93 -9.23 -7.44
CA ALA A 70 9.12 -9.75 -6.77
C ALA A 70 10.39 -8.90 -7.03
N ALA A 71 10.47 -8.17 -8.14
CA ALA A 71 11.64 -7.40 -8.53
C ALA A 71 11.57 -5.91 -8.18
N ARG A 72 10.37 -5.33 -8.03
CA ARG A 72 10.20 -3.90 -7.78
C ARG A 72 8.85 -3.53 -7.17
N SER A 73 8.87 -2.42 -6.45
CA SER A 73 7.70 -1.65 -6.01
C SER A 73 7.80 -0.24 -6.58
N ALA A 74 6.73 0.28 -7.19
CA ALA A 74 6.69 1.64 -7.69
C ALA A 74 5.26 2.19 -7.66
N ILE A 75 5.14 3.50 -7.41
CA ILE A 75 3.93 4.27 -7.67
C ILE A 75 4.28 5.38 -8.67
N VAL A 76 3.43 5.56 -9.67
CA VAL A 76 3.49 6.69 -10.62
C VAL A 76 2.19 7.45 -10.52
N GLN A 77 2.25 8.77 -10.34
CA GLN A 77 1.08 9.65 -10.37
C GLN A 77 1.10 10.49 -11.64
N THR A 78 -0.05 10.59 -12.32
CA THR A 78 -0.24 11.55 -13.42
C THR A 78 -0.96 12.78 -12.87
N LEU A 79 -0.41 13.96 -13.17
CA LEU A 79 -0.97 15.25 -12.78
C LEU A 79 -1.58 15.87 -14.05
N ASP A 80 -2.90 15.81 -14.16
CA ASP A 80 -3.69 16.31 -15.29
C ASP A 80 -4.42 17.61 -14.89
#